data_AF-A0AAU7XB73-F1
#
_entry.id   AF-A0AAU7XB73-F1
#
_cell.length_a   1.000
_cell.length_b   1.000
_cell.length_c   1.000
_cell.angle_alpha   90.00
_cell.angle_beta   90.00
_cell.angle_gamma   90.00
#
_symmetry.space_group_name_H-M   'P 1'
#
loop_
_entity.id
_entity.type
_entity.pdbx_description
1 polymer ?
#
loop_
_entity_poly.entity_id
_entity_poly.type
_entity_poly.pdbx_seq_one_letter_code
_entity_poly.pdbx_strand_id
1 'polypeptide(L)'
;MTKPLDDVRSLAPAALRRARAAGVAGYDTATTLGLRLPILFGVPTAASLLEWQVAAFEKTVAVMSGLTAANLRLQRLGLKAASGSLDGLKLAEEWLAVVDAATEPAFRRVGANARRLKRGR
;
A
#
# COMPACT_ATOMS: atom_id res chain seq x y z
N MET A 1 12.89 -14.90 -33.10
CA MET A 1 12.10 -13.77 -32.56
C MET A 1 10.81 -14.32 -31.96
N THR A 2 10.81 -14.68 -30.67
CA THR A 2 9.65 -15.24 -29.92
C THR A 2 9.49 -14.63 -28.52
N LYS A 3 10.22 -13.54 -28.23
CA LYS A 3 10.39 -12.93 -26.89
C LYS A 3 9.12 -12.44 -26.14
N PRO A 4 8.04 -11.95 -26.77
CA PRO A 4 6.98 -11.27 -26.01
C PRO A 4 6.12 -12.20 -25.13
N LEU A 5 6.03 -13.49 -25.44
CA LEU A 5 5.22 -14.45 -24.67
C LEU A 5 5.90 -14.89 -23.37
N ASP A 6 7.23 -14.92 -23.34
CA ASP A 6 8.00 -15.29 -22.15
C ASP A 6 8.00 -14.14 -21.11
N ASP A 7 8.03 -12.89 -21.57
CA ASP A 7 7.97 -11.71 -20.70
C ASP A 7 6.60 -11.58 -20.02
N VAL A 8 5.48 -11.86 -20.71
CA VAL A 8 4.13 -11.83 -20.12
C VAL A 8 3.92 -12.94 -19.07
N ARG A 9 4.49 -14.13 -19.30
CA ARG A 9 4.47 -15.23 -18.33
C ARG A 9 5.24 -14.87 -17.05
N SER A 10 6.26 -14.02 -17.13
CA SER A 10 7.01 -13.56 -15.96
C SER A 10 6.25 -12.51 -15.11
N LEU A 11 5.29 -11.80 -15.72
CA LEU A 11 4.48 -10.77 -15.05
C LEU A 11 3.29 -11.34 -14.28
N ALA A 12 2.75 -12.50 -14.67
CA ALA A 12 1.60 -13.11 -14.02
C ALA A 12 1.81 -13.39 -12.51
N PRO A 13 2.96 -13.92 -12.04
CA PRO A 13 3.23 -14.07 -10.61
C PRO A 13 3.29 -12.74 -9.85
N ALA A 14 3.86 -11.69 -10.48
CA ALA A 14 3.94 -10.36 -9.86
C ALA A 14 2.55 -9.71 -9.74
N ALA A 15 1.74 -9.79 -10.79
CA ALA A 15 0.36 -9.33 -10.79
C ALA A 15 -0.48 -10.07 -9.73
N LEU A 16 -0.34 -11.40 -9.62
CA LEU A 16 -1.04 -12.19 -8.61
C LEU A 16 -0.64 -11.79 -7.18
N ARG A 17 0.66 -11.56 -6.93
CA ARG A 17 1.14 -11.08 -5.63
C ARG A 17 0.55 -9.72 -5.27
N ARG A 18 0.48 -8.78 -6.23
CA ARG A 18 -0.12 -7.46 -6.03
C ARG A 18 -1.63 -7.55 -5.78
N ALA A 19 -2.34 -8.35 -6.58
CA ALA A 19 -3.77 -8.59 -6.39
C ALA A 19 -4.07 -9.19 -5.00
N ARG A 20 -3.23 -10.14 -4.55
CA ARG A 20 -3.32 -10.70 -3.20
C ARG A 20 -3.06 -9.65 -2.12
N ALA A 21 -2.03 -8.83 -2.27
CA ALA A 21 -1.72 -7.76 -1.31
C ALA A 21 -2.86 -6.74 -1.21
N ALA A 22 -3.41 -6.33 -2.34
CA ALA A 22 -4.58 -5.44 -2.40
C ALA A 22 -5.82 -6.09 -1.77
N GLY A 23 -6.07 -7.38 -2.04
CA GLY A 23 -7.18 -8.13 -1.45
C GLY A 23 -7.08 -8.23 0.08
N VAL A 24 -5.89 -8.55 0.60
CA VAL A 24 -5.63 -8.58 2.05
C VAL A 24 -5.81 -7.19 2.66
N ALA A 25 -5.27 -6.15 2.03
CA ALA A 25 -5.46 -4.78 2.49
C ALA A 25 -6.93 -4.35 2.47
N GLY A 26 -7.70 -4.78 1.47
CA GLY A 26 -9.14 -4.55 1.39
C GLY A 26 -9.90 -5.22 2.54
N TYR A 27 -9.61 -6.49 2.82
CA TYR A 27 -10.19 -7.22 3.95
C TYR A 27 -9.84 -6.59 5.30
N ASP A 28 -8.58 -6.22 5.50
CA ASP A 28 -8.13 -5.55 6.72
C ASP A 28 -8.76 -4.15 6.86
N THR A 29 -8.94 -3.43 5.75
CA THR A 29 -9.68 -2.16 5.72
C THR A 29 -11.13 -2.36 6.16
N ALA A 30 -11.84 -3.32 5.57
CA ALA A 30 -13.21 -3.65 5.93
C ALA A 30 -13.32 -4.04 7.41
N THR A 31 -12.36 -4.80 7.93
CA THR A 31 -12.26 -5.15 9.36
C THR A 31 -12.11 -3.88 10.21
N THR A 32 -11.17 -2.99 9.89
CA THR A 32 -10.96 -1.77 10.67
C THR A 32 -12.19 -0.85 10.67
N LEU A 33 -12.89 -0.74 9.53
CA LEU A 33 -14.13 0.01 9.42
C LEU A 33 -15.24 -0.64 10.26
N GLY A 34 -15.45 -1.94 10.13
CA GLY A 34 -16.46 -2.67 10.89
C GLY A 34 -16.25 -2.59 12.40
N LEU A 35 -14.99 -2.65 12.86
CA LEU A 35 -14.66 -2.52 14.28
C LEU A 35 -14.83 -1.09 14.80
N ARG A 36 -14.69 -0.08 13.93
CA ARG A 36 -14.86 1.35 14.25
C ARG A 36 -16.28 1.87 13.99
N LEU A 37 -17.18 1.09 13.38
CA LEU A 37 -18.59 1.48 13.16
C LEU A 37 -19.29 1.97 14.44
N PRO A 38 -19.16 1.30 15.60
CA PRO A 38 -19.77 1.80 16.84
C PRO A 38 -19.19 3.14 17.33
N ILE A 39 -17.94 3.44 16.98
CA ILE A 39 -17.26 4.71 17.29
C ILE A 39 -17.77 5.83 16.35
N LEU A 40 -18.13 5.48 15.11
CA LEU A 40 -18.66 6.40 14.10
C LEU A 40 -20.13 6.78 14.36
N PHE A 41 -20.93 5.84 14.86
CA PHE A 41 -22.39 5.98 14.98
C PHE A 41 -22.92 5.97 16.42
N GLY A 42 -22.05 5.79 17.42
CA GLY A 42 -22.39 5.88 18.83
C GLY A 42 -22.26 7.29 19.41
N VAL A 43 -22.70 7.47 20.67
CA VAL A 43 -22.47 8.71 21.41
C VAL A 43 -20.95 8.89 21.62
N PRO A 44 -20.37 10.05 21.27
CA PRO A 44 -18.95 10.29 21.45
C PRO A 44 -18.51 10.12 22.91
N THR A 45 -17.42 9.41 23.12
CA THR A 45 -16.75 9.27 24.42
C THR A 45 -15.32 9.78 24.30
N ALA A 46 -14.66 10.11 25.42
CA ALA A 46 -13.25 10.49 25.40
C ALA A 46 -12.37 9.42 24.73
N ALA A 47 -12.66 8.14 24.98
CA ALA A 47 -11.98 7.02 24.35
C ALA A 47 -12.20 6.95 22.82
N SER A 48 -13.43 7.21 22.36
CA SER A 48 -13.74 7.19 20.94
C SER A 48 -13.06 8.34 20.19
N LEU A 49 -13.02 9.54 20.78
CA LEU A 49 -12.30 10.70 20.24
C LEU A 49 -10.79 10.47 20.18
N LEU A 50 -10.21 9.82 21.18
CA LEU A 50 -8.78 9.47 21.17
C LEU A 50 -8.47 8.46 20.05
N GLU A 51 -9.29 7.41 19.87
CA GLU A 51 -9.11 6.45 18.78
C GLU A 51 -9.21 7.10 17.40
N TRP A 52 -10.06 8.13 17.25
CA TRP A 52 -10.12 8.94 16.02
C TRP A 52 -8.82 9.69 15.73
N GLN A 53 -8.22 10.32 16.75
CA GLN A 53 -6.95 11.02 16.60
C GLN A 53 -5.82 10.06 16.25
N VAL A 54 -5.77 8.90 16.92
CA VAL A 54 -4.82 7.82 16.61
C VAL A 54 -4.99 7.35 15.16
N ALA A 55 -6.23 7.10 14.72
CA ALA A 55 -6.52 6.68 13.36
C ALA A 55 -6.11 7.74 12.31
N ALA A 56 -6.31 9.03 12.60
CA ALA A 56 -5.89 10.12 11.73
C ALA A 56 -4.35 10.19 11.63
N PHE A 57 -3.65 10.15 12.76
CA PHE A 57 -2.19 10.16 12.79
C PHE A 57 -1.58 8.96 12.05
N GLU A 58 -2.19 7.77 12.19
CA GLU A 58 -1.77 6.57 11.50
C GLU A 58 -1.82 6.68 9.99
N LYS A 59 -2.88 7.32 9.46
CA LYS A 59 -3.03 7.60 8.03
C LYS A 59 -1.97 8.59 7.56
N THR A 60 -1.78 9.69 8.28
CA THR A 60 -0.79 10.71 7.94
C THR A 60 0.61 10.11 7.84
N VAL A 61 1.02 9.33 8.84
CA VAL A 61 2.35 8.71 8.82
C VAL A 61 2.47 7.64 7.72
N ALA A 62 1.41 6.91 7.40
CA ALA A 62 1.41 5.98 6.28
C ALA A 62 1.59 6.70 4.93
N VAL A 63 0.90 7.82 4.73
CA VAL A 63 1.04 8.67 3.53
C VAL A 63 2.45 9.23 3.43
N MET A 64 3.00 9.80 4.51
CA MET A 64 4.36 10.35 4.50
C MET A 64 5.41 9.27 4.22
N SER A 65 5.27 8.09 4.83
CA SER A 65 6.17 6.95 4.59
C SER A 65 6.11 6.48 3.14
N GLY A 66 4.90 6.40 2.57
CA GLY A 66 4.68 6.06 1.17
C GLY A 66 5.28 7.09 0.21
N LEU A 67 5.08 8.38 0.49
CA LEU A 67 5.64 9.47 -0.30
C LEU A 67 7.17 9.42 -0.31
N THR A 68 7.80 9.25 0.85
CA THR A 68 9.26 9.12 0.94
C THR A 68 9.76 7.91 0.17
N ALA A 69 9.12 6.75 0.31
CA ALA A 69 9.51 5.53 -0.40
C ALA A 69 9.35 5.66 -1.93
N ALA A 70 8.25 6.26 -2.38
CA ALA A 70 8.00 6.54 -3.79
C ALA A 70 9.02 7.52 -4.36
N ASN A 71 9.36 8.59 -3.64
CA ASN A 71 10.35 9.56 -4.09
C ASN A 71 11.74 8.94 -4.27
N LEU A 72 12.17 8.06 -3.35
CA LEU A 72 13.42 7.32 -3.50
C LEU A 72 13.39 6.41 -4.74
N ARG A 73 12.24 5.84 -5.09
CA ARG A 73 12.10 5.05 -6.33
C ARG A 73 12.09 5.90 -7.58
N LEU A 74 11.46 7.07 -7.56
CA LEU A 74 11.50 8.02 -8.67
C LEU A 74 12.93 8.51 -8.95
N GLN A 75 13.71 8.80 -7.90
CA GLN A 75 15.13 9.15 -8.06
C GLN A 75 15.92 8.00 -8.71
N ARG A 76 15.71 6.75 -8.26
CA ARG A 76 16.34 5.58 -8.88
C ARG A 76 15.92 5.38 -10.33
N LEU A 77 14.65 5.61 -10.65
CA LEU A 77 14.15 5.58 -12.02
C LEU A 77 14.82 6.64 -12.88
N GLY A 78 14.96 7.88 -12.36
CA GLY A 78 15.68 8.96 -13.04
C GLY A 78 17.14 8.59 -13.35
N LEU A 79 17.84 7.98 -12.40
CA LEU A 79 19.21 7.48 -12.63
C LEU A 79 19.26 6.37 -13.69
N LYS A 80 18.31 5.42 -13.66
CA LYS A 80 18.21 4.36 -14.68
C LYS A 80 17.92 4.93 -16.06
N ALA A 81 17.02 5.91 -16.15
CA ALA A 81 16.72 6.61 -17.40
C ALA A 81 17.95 7.34 -17.94
N ALA A 82 18.66 8.09 -17.09
CA ALA A 82 19.88 8.80 -17.46
C ALA A 82 21.00 7.86 -17.92
N SER A 83 21.08 6.64 -17.35
CA SER A 83 22.05 5.62 -17.77
C SER A 83 21.71 4.88 -19.08
N GLY A 84 20.54 5.15 -19.68
CA GLY A 84 20.08 4.45 -20.88
C GLY A 84 19.69 2.99 -20.66
N SER A 85 19.47 2.56 -19.41
CA SER A 85 19.19 1.15 -19.06
C SER A 85 17.71 0.74 -19.18
N LEU A 86 16.84 1.65 -19.63
CA LEU A 86 15.39 1.42 -19.69
C LEU A 86 14.91 1.23 -21.13
N ASP A 87 14.22 0.11 -21.35
CA ASP A 87 13.31 -0.07 -22.49
C ASP A 87 11.85 0.21 -22.05
N GLY A 88 10.90 0.21 -22.99
CA GLY A 88 9.50 0.55 -22.71
C GLY A 88 8.82 -0.37 -21.70
N LEU A 89 9.18 -1.66 -21.68
CA LEU A 89 8.63 -2.65 -20.74
C LEU A 89 9.20 -2.46 -19.33
N LYS A 90 10.53 -2.28 -19.23
CA LYS A 90 11.19 -1.97 -17.96
C LYS A 90 10.72 -0.65 -17.36
N LEU A 91 10.45 0.34 -18.19
CA LEU A 91 9.89 1.61 -17.72
C LEU A 91 8.54 1.39 -17.02
N ALA A 92 7.65 0.58 -17.62
CA ALA A 92 6.36 0.23 -17.02
C ALA A 92 6.53 -0.54 -15.69
N GLU A 93 7.46 -1.50 -15.64
CA GLU A 93 7.77 -2.24 -14.41
C GLU A 93 8.29 -1.34 -13.28
N GLU A 94 9.18 -0.40 -13.59
CA GLU A 94 9.71 0.55 -12.61
C GLU A 94 8.62 1.51 -12.10
N TRP A 95 7.69 1.95 -12.97
CA TRP A 95 6.53 2.72 -12.54
C TRP A 95 5.63 1.94 -11.59
N LEU A 96 5.39 0.65 -11.87
CA LEU A 96 4.66 -0.22 -10.94
C LEU A 96 5.42 -0.36 -9.61
N ALA A 97 6.76 -0.43 -9.63
CA ALA A 97 7.56 -0.46 -8.41
C ALA A 97 7.48 0.85 -7.60
N VAL A 98 7.30 2.00 -8.24
CA VAL A 98 7.02 3.28 -7.56
C VAL A 98 5.66 3.22 -6.86
N VAL A 99 4.63 2.72 -7.55
CA VAL A 99 3.28 2.56 -6.98
C VAL A 99 3.28 1.57 -5.82
N ASP A 100 3.98 0.44 -5.96
CA ASP A 100 4.15 -0.54 -4.88
C ASP A 100 4.82 0.12 -3.66
N ALA A 101 5.91 0.89 -3.87
CA ALA A 101 6.59 1.60 -2.79
C ALA A 101 5.70 2.66 -2.11
N ALA A 102 4.84 3.34 -2.89
CA ALA A 102 3.90 4.33 -2.36
C ALA A 102 2.81 3.69 -1.48
N THR A 103 2.35 2.49 -1.84
CA THR A 103 1.16 1.86 -1.23
C THR A 103 1.50 0.84 -0.14
N GLU A 104 2.68 0.23 -0.18
CA GLU A 104 3.10 -0.81 0.76
C GLU A 104 3.05 -0.35 2.24
N PRO A 105 3.48 0.86 2.63
CA PRO A 105 3.37 1.33 4.01
C PRO A 105 1.92 1.39 4.50
N ALA A 106 1.00 1.81 3.63
CA ALA A 106 -0.43 1.86 3.95
C ALA A 106 -0.99 0.46 4.17
N PHE A 107 -0.70 -0.51 3.29
CA PHE A 107 -1.16 -1.89 3.45
C PHE A 107 -0.64 -2.54 4.74
N ARG A 108 0.64 -2.35 5.07
CA ARG A 108 1.22 -2.85 6.33
C ARG A 108 0.54 -2.27 7.56
N ARG A 109 0.27 -0.96 7.55
CA ARG A 109 -0.41 -0.24 8.64
C ARG A 109 -1.84 -0.71 8.82
N VAL A 110 -2.59 -0.84 7.73
CA VAL A 110 -3.98 -1.33 7.76
C VAL A 110 -4.05 -2.72 8.39
N GLY A 111 -3.15 -3.64 8.01
CA GLY A 111 -3.11 -4.98 8.64
C GLY A 111 -2.65 -4.96 10.10
N ALA A 112 -1.71 -4.10 10.48
CA ALA A 112 -1.33 -3.92 11.88
C ALA A 112 -2.50 -3.39 12.73
N ASN A 113 -3.28 -2.46 12.20
CA ASN A 113 -4.46 -1.90 12.83
C ASN A 113 -5.58 -2.93 12.99
N ALA A 114 -5.86 -3.70 11.94
CA ALA A 114 -6.83 -4.78 12.00
C ALA A 114 -6.46 -5.76 13.13
N ARG A 115 -5.17 -6.13 13.26
CA ARG A 115 -4.68 -6.98 14.36
C ARG A 115 -4.75 -6.33 15.74
N ARG A 116 -4.53 -5.01 15.86
CA ARG A 116 -4.68 -4.29 17.14
C ARG A 116 -6.14 -4.28 17.58
N LEU A 117 -7.03 -3.87 16.69
CA LEU A 117 -8.46 -3.75 16.99
C LEU A 117 -9.10 -5.11 17.29
N LYS A 118 -8.67 -6.18 16.61
CA LYS A 118 -9.10 -7.56 16.93
C LYS A 118 -8.66 -8.03 18.33
N ARG A 119 -7.53 -7.54 18.86
CA ARG A 119 -7.01 -7.93 20.18
C ARG A 119 -7.57 -7.07 21.32
N GLY A 120 -8.07 -5.87 21.01
CA GLY A 120 -8.65 -4.95 21.99
C GLY A 120 -10.14 -5.14 22.24
N ARG A 121 -10.78 -6.11 21.57
CA ARG A 121 -12.13 -6.63 21.89
C ARG A 121 -12.00 -8.02 22.46
#